data_AF-A0A2V5JQ55-F1
#
_entry.id   AF-A0A2V5JQ55-F1
#
_cell.length_a   1.000
_cell.length_b   1.000
_cell.length_c   1.000
_cell.angle_alpha   90.00
_cell.angle_beta   90.00
_cell.angle_gamma   90.00
#
_symmetry.space_group_name_H-M   'P 1'
#
loop_
_entity.id
_entity.type
_entity.pdbx_description
1 polymer ?
#
loop_
_entity_poly.entity_id
_entity_poly.type
_entity_poly.pdbx_seq_one_letter_code
_entity_poly.pdbx_strand_id
1 'polypeptide(L)' 'MLIPMVVEQTGRGERSYDIYSRLLKDRIVFIGTPIDDHVANLVIAQLLFLQMEDSKKDINVYINCP' A
#
# COMPACT_ATOMS: atom_id res chain seq x y z
N MET A 1 7.19 2.80 -16.23
CA MET A 1 5.79 2.38 -16.37
C MET A 1 4.92 3.44 -15.72
N LEU A 2 3.80 3.84 -16.34
CA LEU A 2 2.89 4.82 -15.76
C LEU A 2 1.97 4.10 -14.75
N ILE A 3 1.98 4.53 -13.49
CA ILE A 3 1.09 3.97 -12.48
C ILE A 3 -0.25 4.70 -12.58
N PRO A 4 -1.39 4.01 -12.73
CA PRO A 4 -2.70 4.64 -12.78
C PRO A 4 -3.00 5.43 -11.50
N MET A 5 -3.67 6.57 -11.67
CA MET A 5 -4.17 7.39 -10.58
C MET A 5 -5.67 7.16 -10.38
N VAL A 6 -6.09 7.11 -9.13
CA VAL A 6 -7.48 7.00 -8.69
C VAL A 6 -7.88 8.31 -8.02
N VAL A 7 -9.07 8.82 -8.37
CA VAL A 7 -9.66 10.01 -7.75
C VAL A 7 -10.75 9.56 -6.78
N GLU A 8 -10.64 9.98 -5.52
CA GLU A 8 -11.62 9.71 -4.47
C GLU A 8 -12.33 11.02 -4.11
N GLN A 9 -13.66 11.05 -4.26
CA GLN A 9 -14.47 12.18 -3.81
C GLN A 9 -14.70 12.08 -2.30
N THR A 10 -14.16 13.03 -1.56
CA THR A 10 -14.43 13.19 -0.13
C THR A 10 -15.39 14.35 0.09
N GLY A 11 -16.08 14.40 1.24
CA GLY A 11 -16.98 15.51 1.57
C GLY A 11 -16.32 16.90 1.64
N ARG A 12 -14.98 16.99 1.50
CA ARG A 12 -14.20 18.24 1.45
C ARG A 12 -13.52 18.50 0.09
N GLY A 13 -13.76 17.66 -0.92
CA GLY A 13 -13.17 17.78 -2.26
C GLY A 13 -12.60 16.48 -2.82
N GLU A 14 -11.90 16.57 -3.94
CA GLU A 14 -11.26 15.43 -4.62
C GLU A 14 -9.85 15.19 -4.09
N ARG A 15 -9.52 13.93 -3.81
CA ARG A 15 -8.14 13.51 -3.48
C ARG A 15 -7.68 12.45 -4.47
N SER A 16 -6.54 12.70 -5.10
CA SER A 16 -5.92 11.76 -6.04
C SER A 16 -4.84 10.94 -5.35
N TYR A 17 -4.81 9.65 -5.66
CA TYR A 17 -3.82 8.69 -5.18
C TYR A 17 -3.36 7.85 -6.36
N ASP A 18 -2.11 7.40 -6.35
CA ASP A 18 -1.77 6.27 -7.22
C ASP A 18 -2.47 5.00 -6.69
N ILE A 19 -2.64 4.01 -7.57
CA ILE A 19 -3.38 2.79 -7.23
C ILE A 19 -2.79 2.05 -6.01
N TYR A 20 -1.46 2.06 -5.81
CA TYR A 20 -0.84 1.39 -4.67
C TYR A 20 -1.09 2.16 -3.37
N SER A 21 -1.00 3.49 -3.39
CA SER A 21 -1.38 4.33 -2.25
C SER A 21 -2.84 4.12 -1.85
N ARG A 22 -3.74 3.95 -2.83
CA ARG A 22 -5.16 3.63 -2.56
C ARG A 22 -5.33 2.25 -1.92
N LEU A 23 -4.59 1.24 -2.37
CA LEU A 23 -4.60 -0.11 -1.78
C LEU A 23 -4.05 -0.13 -0.36
N LEU A 24 -2.98 0.62 -0.09
CA LEU A 24 -2.40 0.71 1.25
C LEU A 24 -3.41 1.27 2.27
N LYS A 25 -4.25 2.23 1.86
CA LYS A 25 -5.36 2.75 2.68
C LYS A 25 -6.39 1.67 3.05
N ASP A 26 -6.57 0.66 2.20
CA ASP A 26 -7.40 -0.53 2.47
C ASP A 26 -6.60 -1.67 3.15
N ARG A 27 -5.39 -1.35 3.67
CA ARG A 27 -4.49 -2.28 4.37
C ARG A 27 -4.00 -3.43 3.50
N ILE A 28 -3.80 -3.15 2.21
CA ILE A 28 -3.27 -4.09 1.23
C ILE A 28 -1.82 -3.73 0.91
N VAL A 29 -0.90 -4.66 1.14
CA VAL A 29 0.52 -4.57 0.78
C VAL A 29 0.78 -5.52 -0.38
N PHE A 30 1.40 -5.02 -1.45
CA PHE A 30 1.69 -5.80 -2.65
C PHE A 30 3.20 -5.94 -2.86
N ILE A 31 3.67 -7.18 -3.00
CA ILE A 31 5.07 -7.52 -3.31
C ILE A 31 5.09 -8.12 -4.71
N GLY A 32 5.44 -7.30 -5.70
CA GLY A 32 5.38 -7.67 -7.12
C GLY A 32 6.75 -7.80 -7.81
N THR A 33 7.84 -7.74 -7.05
CA THR A 33 9.21 -7.72 -7.55
C THR A 33 10.08 -8.66 -6.73
N PRO A 34 11.24 -9.11 -7.25
CA PRO A 34 12.25 -9.82 -6.46
C PRO A 34 12.53 -9.12 -5.14
N ILE A 35 12.68 -9.89 -4.06
CA ILE A 35 12.99 -9.33 -2.75
C ILE A 35 14.49 -9.04 -2.68
N ASP A 36 14.82 -7.75 -2.66
CA ASP A 36 16.11 -7.23 -2.25
C ASP A 36 15.97 -6.39 -0.96
N ASP A 37 17.08 -5.84 -0.47
CA ASP A 37 17.09 -5.03 0.74
C ASP A 37 16.16 -3.81 0.64
N HIS A 38 16.01 -3.23 -0.56
CA HIS A 38 15.16 -2.06 -0.76
C HIS A 38 13.68 -2.44 -0.65
N VAL A 39 13.25 -3.50 -1.33
CA VAL A 39 11.88 -4.03 -1.26
C VAL A 39 11.55 -4.47 0.16
N ALA A 40 12.47 -5.18 0.83
CA ALA A 40 12.29 -5.60 2.22
C ALA A 40 12.05 -4.40 3.16
N ASN A 41 12.88 -3.36 3.06
CA ASN A 41 12.75 -2.16 3.88
C ASN A 41 11.41 -1.42 3.63
N LEU A 42 10.97 -1.34 2.37
CA LEU A 42 9.68 -0.73 2.03
C LEU A 42 8.49 -1.52 2.60
N VAL A 43 8.52 -2.85 2.49
CA VAL A 43 7.45 -3.70 3.05
C VAL A 43 7.41 -3.59 4.57
N ILE A 44 8.57 -3.61 5.25
CA ILE A 44 8.64 -3.42 6.71
C ILE A 44 8.04 -2.07 7.11
N ALA A 45 8.39 -0.99 6.40
CA ALA A 45 7.84 0.33 6.67
C ALA A 45 6.31 0.37 6.51
N GLN A 46 5.76 -0.25 5.45
CA GLN A 46 4.32 -0.35 5.21
C GLN A 46 3.60 -1.14 6.31
N LEU A 47 4.17 -2.28 6.75
CA LEU A 47 3.59 -3.10 7.81
C LEU A 47 3.55 -2.34 9.15
N LEU A 48 4.65 -1.69 9.52
CA LEU A 48 4.71 -0.88 10.74
C LEU A 48 3.74 0.30 10.70
N PHE A 49 3.64 0.98 9.55
CA PHE A 49 2.68 2.07 9.35
C PHE A 49 1.25 1.60 9.58
N LEU A 50 0.84 0.48 8.97
CA LEU A 50 -0.51 -0.07 9.11
C LEU A 50 -0.79 -0.57 10.54
N GLN A 51 0.20 -1.16 11.20
CA GLN A 51 0.09 -1.60 12.59
C GLN A 51 -0.09 -0.42 13.55
N MET A 52 0.56 0.72 13.31
CA MET A 52 0.40 1.94 14.10
C MET A 52 -0.97 2.60 13.88
N GLU A 53 -1.53 2.51 12.68
CA GLU A 53 -2.85 3.06 12.36
C GLU A 53 -3.97 2.27 13.07
N ASP A 54 -3.90 0.95 13.05
CA ASP A 54 -4.83 0.07 13.77
C ASP A 54 -4.19 -1.31 13.97
N SER A 55 -3.83 -1.63 15.22
CA SER A 55 -3.17 -2.88 15.58
C SER A 55 -4.10 -4.09 15.65
N LYS A 56 -5.42 -3.87 15.58
CA LYS A 56 -6.44 -4.93 15.67
C LYS A 56 -6.97 -5.36 14.30
N LYS A 57 -6.72 -4.58 13.26
CA LYS A 57 -7.15 -4.89 11.89
C LYS A 57 -6.08 -5.69 11.16
N ASP A 58 -6.55 -6.69 10.43
CA ASP A 58 -5.70 -7.50 9.56
C ASP A 58 -5.01 -6.66 8.48
N ILE A 59 -3.87 -7.17 8.02
CA ILE A 59 -3.12 -6.64 6.88
C ILE A 59 -3.09 -7.73 5.83
N ASN A 60 -3.55 -7.42 4.62
CA ASN A 60 -3.56 -8.37 3.52
C ASN A 60 -2.29 -8.20 2.69
N VAL A 61 -1.45 -9.23 2.65
CA VAL A 61 -0.22 -9.23 1.86
C VAL A 61 -0.40 -10.11 0.62
N TYR A 62 -0.28 -9.51 -0.56
CA TYR A 62 -0.35 -10.22 -1.84
C TYR A 62 1.06 -10.31 -2.42
N ILE A 63 1.48 -11.53 -2.75
CA ILE A 63 2.86 -11.82 -3.16
C ILE A 63 2.84 -12.43 -4.56
N ASN A 64 3.54 -11.78 -5.48
CA ASN A 64 3.86 -12.26 -6.81
C ASN A 64 5.35 -11.93 -7.07
N CYS A 65 6.22 -12.73 -6.46
CA CYS A 65 7.67 -12.58 -6.50
C CYS A 65 8.28 -13.85 -7.13
N PRO A 66 9.25 -13.72 -8.06
CA PRO A 66 10.01 -14.84 -8.59
C PRO A 66 10.96 -15.45 -7.54
#